data_AF-A0A3N5Z1E8-F1
#
_entry.id   AF-A0A3N5Z1E8-F1
#
_cell.length_a   1.000
_cell.length_b   1.000
_cell.length_c   1.000
_cell.angle_alpha   90.00
_cell.angle_beta   90.00
_cell.angle_gamma   90.00
#
_symmetry.space_group_name_H-M   'P 1'
#
loop_
_entity.id
_entity.type
_entity.pdbx_description
1 polymer ?
#
loop_
_entity_poly.entity_id
_entity_poly.type
_entity_poly.pdbx_seq_one_letter_code
_entity_poly.pdbx_strand_id
1 'polypeptide(L)'
;MGAAAREVHGSCREVLRRYLTVEPVVDGEEGRPMMVQPGFDPAQIKLVGNIAGRPPYRGVLRHRGWRAAKVELPALPDGAARSVIAPAEVEVE
;
A
#
# COMPACT_ATOMS: atom_id res chain seq x y z
N MET A 1 -19.59 17.35 -2.92
CA MET A 1 -19.84 15.89 -3.07
C MET A 1 -18.60 15.02 -2.80
N GLY A 2 -17.84 15.26 -1.71
CA GLY A 2 -16.67 14.43 -1.38
C GLY A 2 -16.40 14.28 0.12
N ALA A 3 -17.33 14.72 0.97
CA ALA A 3 -17.16 14.69 2.42
C ALA A 3 -17.16 13.25 2.95
N ALA A 4 -18.16 12.44 2.59
CA ALA A 4 -18.26 11.04 3.01
C ALA A 4 -17.03 10.20 2.57
N ALA A 5 -16.55 10.36 1.33
CA ALA A 5 -15.35 9.65 0.88
C ALA A 5 -14.09 10.05 1.66
N ARG A 6 -13.95 11.32 2.03
CA ARG A 6 -12.82 11.79 2.84
C ARG A 6 -12.87 11.25 4.27
N GLU A 7 -14.06 11.13 4.84
CA GLU A 7 -14.26 10.54 6.15
C GLU A 7 -13.86 9.06 6.14
N VAL A 8 -14.38 8.27 5.20
CA VAL A 8 -14.01 6.85 5.02
C VAL A 8 -12.51 6.69 4.82
N HIS A 9 -11.90 7.49 3.92
CA HIS A 9 -10.44 7.45 3.72
C HIS A 9 -9.66 7.87 4.97
N GLY A 10 -10.21 8.79 5.77
CA GLY A 10 -9.66 9.21 7.05
C GLY A 10 -9.57 8.04 8.02
N SER A 11 -10.69 7.35 8.25
CA SER A 11 -10.76 6.18 9.15
C SER A 11 -9.87 5.04 8.66
N CYS A 12 -9.86 4.73 7.36
CA CYS A 12 -8.95 3.73 6.79
C CYS A 12 -7.47 4.09 7.02
N ARG A 13 -7.11 5.37 6.82
CA ARG A 13 -5.73 5.85 7.05
C ARG A 13 -5.34 5.68 8.53
N GLU A 14 -6.24 5.95 9.45
CA GLU A 14 -6.01 5.79 10.89
C GLU A 14 -5.73 4.33 11.25
N VAL A 15 -6.55 3.40 10.77
CA VAL A 15 -6.34 1.96 10.99
C VAL A 15 -5.01 1.49 10.41
N LEU A 16 -4.67 1.90 9.19
CA LEU A 16 -3.39 1.54 8.57
C LEU A 16 -2.21 2.08 9.38
N ARG A 17 -2.25 3.34 9.83
CA ARG A 17 -1.17 3.93 10.65
C ARG A 17 -1.02 3.29 12.02
N ARG A 18 -2.12 2.77 12.58
CA ARG A 18 -2.11 2.10 13.88
C ARG A 18 -1.30 0.80 13.85
N TYR A 19 -1.33 0.08 12.73
CA TYR A 19 -0.76 -1.27 12.65
C TYR A 19 0.36 -1.43 11.62
N LEU A 20 0.55 -0.48 10.71
CA LEU A 20 1.56 -0.55 9.65
C LEU A 20 2.50 0.65 9.69
N THR A 21 3.79 0.37 9.54
CA THR A 21 4.76 1.39 9.10
C THR A 21 4.80 1.36 7.58
N VAL A 22 4.31 2.42 6.93
CA VAL A 22 4.21 2.50 5.46
C VAL A 22 5.32 3.39 4.92
N GLU A 23 6.08 2.86 3.96
CA GLU A 23 7.26 3.51 3.39
C GLU A 23 7.26 3.37 1.87
N PRO A 24 7.98 4.25 1.13
CA PRO A 24 8.05 4.12 -0.32
C PRO A 24 8.78 2.84 -0.75
N VAL A 25 8.41 2.31 -1.91
CA VAL A 25 9.10 1.15 -2.49
C VAL A 25 10.44 1.57 -3.08
N VAL A 26 10.48 2.73 -3.73
CA VAL A 26 11.69 3.34 -4.28
C VAL A 26 11.94 4.65 -3.53
N ASP A 27 13.17 4.83 -3.05
CA ASP A 27 13.61 6.11 -2.50
C ASP A 27 13.93 7.09 -3.65
N GLY A 28 12.98 7.97 -3.96
CA GLY A 28 13.07 8.92 -5.05
C GLY A 28 11.87 9.85 -5.10
N GLU A 29 12.06 11.03 -5.69
CA GLU A 29 10.99 12.01 -5.89
C GLU A 29 10.15 11.66 -7.12
N GLU A 30 8.83 11.73 -6.98
CA GLU A 30 7.92 11.62 -8.11
C GLU A 30 8.13 12.78 -9.09
N GLY A 31 8.12 12.48 -10.39
CA GLY A 31 8.42 13.43 -11.45
C GLY A 31 9.91 13.55 -11.80
N ARG A 32 10.81 12.91 -11.05
CA ARG A 32 12.25 12.89 -11.39
C ARG A 32 12.65 11.74 -12.30
N PRO A 33 13.74 11.90 -13.09
CA PRO A 33 14.32 10.80 -13.84
C PRO A 33 14.78 9.66 -12.93
N MET A 34 14.55 8.43 -13.36
CA MET A 34 15.00 7.22 -12.68
C MET A 34 15.51 6.21 -13.71
N MET A 35 16.50 5.41 -13.32
CA MET A 35 16.96 4.26 -14.09
C MET A 35 16.55 2.97 -13.39
N VAL A 36 15.88 2.08 -14.13
CA VAL A 36 15.53 0.74 -13.65
C VAL A 36 16.56 -0.23 -14.17
N GLN A 37 17.33 -0.83 -13.27
CA GLN A 37 18.44 -1.71 -13.61
C GLN A 37 17.97 -3.10 -14.07
N PRO A 38 18.82 -3.86 -14.79
CA PRO A 38 18.60 -5.27 -15.03
C PRO A 38 18.40 -6.04 -13.72
N GLY A 39 17.52 -7.04 -13.72
CA GLY A 39 17.22 -7.85 -12.53
C GLY A 39 16.28 -7.18 -11.52
N PHE A 40 15.58 -6.09 -11.89
CA PHE A 40 14.56 -5.51 -11.02
C PHE A 40 13.42 -6.50 -10.73
N ASP A 41 12.84 -6.40 -9.55
CA ASP A 41 11.69 -7.20 -9.12
C ASP A 41 10.38 -6.59 -9.67
N PRO A 42 9.64 -7.29 -10.56
CA PRO A 42 8.36 -6.81 -11.08
C PRO A 42 7.26 -6.65 -10.02
N ALA A 43 7.40 -7.27 -8.84
CA ALA A 43 6.50 -7.06 -7.72
C ALA A 43 6.73 -5.69 -7.05
N GLN A 44 7.91 -5.10 -7.21
CA GLN A 44 8.28 -3.80 -6.65
C GLN A 44 8.19 -2.66 -7.67
N ILE A 45 8.56 -2.92 -8.92
CA ILE A 45 8.61 -1.88 -9.97
C ILE A 45 7.76 -2.30 -11.16
N LYS A 46 6.68 -1.56 -11.39
CA LYS A 46 5.86 -1.69 -12.62
C LYS A 46 6.33 -0.67 -13.66
N LEU A 47 6.82 -1.16 -14.80
CA LEU A 47 7.10 -0.32 -15.96
C LEU A 47 5.78 0.11 -16.63
N VAL A 48 5.68 1.37 -17.04
CA VAL A 48 4.50 1.94 -17.71
C VAL A 48 4.95 2.78 -18.91
N GLY A 49 4.26 2.65 -20.05
CA GLY A 49 4.54 3.36 -21.29
C GLY A 49 4.99 2.44 -22.43
N ASN A 50 5.75 2.96 -23.38
CA ASN A 50 6.32 2.17 -24.47
C ASN A 50 7.57 1.41 -23.98
N ILE A 51 7.37 0.17 -23.56
CA ILE A 51 8.45 -0.69 -23.04
C ILE A 51 9.06 -1.43 -24.22
N ALA A 52 10.14 -0.88 -24.78
CA ALA A 52 10.93 -1.50 -25.83
C ALA A 52 12.35 -1.81 -25.35
N GLY A 53 12.93 -2.90 -25.85
CA GLY A 53 14.29 -3.31 -25.51
C GLY A 53 14.42 -3.97 -24.14
N ARG A 54 15.68 -4.08 -23.69
CA ARG A 54 16.08 -4.71 -22.43
C ARG A 54 16.57 -3.64 -21.45
N PRO A 55 16.49 -3.86 -20.13
CA PRO A 55 17.04 -2.94 -19.15
C PRO A 55 18.55 -2.72 -19.39
N PRO A 56 19.11 -1.58 -18.92
CA PRO A 56 18.48 -0.60 -18.05
C PRO A 56 17.44 0.28 -18.76
N TYR A 57 16.29 0.48 -18.12
CA TYR A 57 15.26 1.40 -18.61
C TYR A 57 15.48 2.78 -18.04
N ARG A 58 15.41 3.83 -18.87
CA ARG A 58 15.36 5.23 -18.44
C ARG A 58 13.93 5.73 -18.49
N GLY A 59 13.46 6.30 -17.39
CA GLY A 59 12.12 6.83 -17.30
C GLY A 59 11.99 7.93 -16.26
N VAL A 60 10.76 8.26 -15.91
CA VAL A 60 10.40 9.20 -14.84
C VAL A 60 9.65 8.42 -13.78
N LEU A 61 10.04 8.58 -12.52
CA LEU A 61 9.32 7.96 -11.40
C LEU A 61 7.94 8.60 -11.27
N ARG A 62 6.89 7.91 -11.71
CA ARG A 62 5.52 8.45 -11.67
C ARG A 62 4.85 8.29 -10.31
N HIS A 63 5.12 7.18 -9.64
CA HIS A 63 4.67 6.90 -8.30
C HIS A 63 5.72 6.02 -7.64
N ARG A 64 6.16 6.38 -6.43
CA ARG A 64 7.24 5.67 -5.72
C ARG A 64 6.83 4.34 -5.09
N GLY A 65 5.55 3.99 -5.18
CA GLY A 65 4.98 2.81 -4.55
C GLY A 65 4.89 2.96 -3.03
N TRP A 66 4.25 2.00 -2.40
CA TRP A 66 4.14 1.90 -0.94
C TRP A 66 4.34 0.45 -0.52
N ARG A 67 5.13 0.24 0.52
CA ARG A 67 5.31 -1.06 1.19
C ARG A 67 5.00 -0.92 2.67
N ALA A 68 4.53 -2.01 3.29
CA ALA A 68 4.52 -2.12 4.74
C ALA A 68 5.93 -2.53 5.18
N ALA A 69 6.72 -1.58 5.69
CA ALA A 69 8.02 -1.85 6.28
C ALA A 69 7.90 -2.61 7.60
N LYS A 70 6.78 -2.41 8.31
CA LYS A 70 6.44 -3.14 9.53
C LYS A 70 4.94 -3.42 9.59
N VAL A 71 4.58 -4.58 10.13
CA VAL A 71 3.20 -5.02 10.37
C VAL A 71 3.07 -5.46 11.83
N GLU A 72 2.25 -4.78 12.62
CA GLU A 72 2.03 -5.02 14.04
C GLU A 72 0.53 -5.18 14.30
N LEU A 73 0.00 -6.35 13.96
CA LEU A 73 -1.40 -6.66 14.22
C LEU A 73 -1.59 -7.09 15.68
N PRO A 74 -2.73 -6.74 16.31
CA PRO A 74 -3.05 -7.20 17.65
C PRO A 74 -3.22 -8.72 17.65
N ALA A 75 -2.87 -9.37 18.76
CA ALA A 75 -3.15 -10.78 18.94
C ALA A 75 -4.66 -11.03 18.90
N LEU A 76 -5.09 -12.05 18.16
CA LEU A 76 -6.47 -12.50 18.17
C LEU A 76 -6.70 -13.36 19.42
N PRO A 77 -7.81 -13.17 20.16
CA PRO A 77 -8.19 -14.06 21.25
C PRO A 77 -8.34 -15.51 20.80
N ASP A 78 -8.11 -16.44 21.72
CA ASP A 78 -8.36 -17.86 21.46
C ASP A 78 -9.83 -18.11 21.11
N GLY A 79 -10.07 -18.89 20.05
CA GLY A 79 -11.42 -19.16 19.55
C GLY A 79 -12.04 -18.04 18.72
N ALA A 80 -11.34 -16.91 18.49
CA ALA A 80 -11.84 -15.86 17.60
C ALA A 80 -12.01 -16.37 16.15
N ALA A 81 -13.15 -16.03 15.55
CA ALA A 81 -13.44 -16.35 14.16
C ALA A 81 -12.53 -15.53 13.22
N ARG A 82 -11.44 -16.15 12.74
CA ARG A 82 -10.41 -15.51 11.91
C ARG A 82 -10.92 -14.94 10.58
N SER A 83 -12.14 -15.29 10.17
CA SER A 83 -12.78 -14.83 8.94
C SER A 83 -13.80 -13.70 9.14
N VAL A 84 -14.04 -13.27 10.39
CA VAL A 84 -15.00 -12.20 10.70
C VAL A 84 -14.30 -10.85 10.61
N ILE A 85 -14.76 -10.00 9.69
CA ILE A 85 -14.22 -8.64 9.47
C ILE A 85 -14.88 -7.63 10.42
N ALA A 86 -16.18 -7.76 10.64
CA ALA A 86 -16.95 -6.99 11.61
C ALA A 86 -17.96 -7.93 12.29
N PRO A 87 -18.09 -7.91 13.63
CA PRO A 87 -19.09 -8.70 14.33
C PRO A 87 -20.50 -8.22 14.00
N ALA A 88 -21.49 -9.10 14.14
CA ALA A 88 -22.89 -8.70 14.12
C ALA A 88 -23.22 -7.93 15.41
N GLU A 89 -24.01 -6.87 15.28
CA GLU A 89 -24.53 -6.10 16.41
C GLU A 89 -25.95 -6.58 16.72
N VAL A 90 -26.21 -6.98 17.97
CA VAL A 90 -27.52 -7.44 18.44
C VAL A 90 -27.90 -6.62 19.65
N GLU A 91 -28.99 -5.86 19.54
CA GLU A 91 -29.60 -5.15 20.66
C GLU A 91 -30.40 -6.14 21.51
N VAL A 92 -30.28 -6.06 22.84
CA VAL A 92 -30.98 -6.92 23.80
C VAL A 92 -31.89 -6.07 24.70
N GLU A 93 -33.08 -6.59 25.02
CA GLU A 93 -34.06 -5.98 25.94
C GLU A 93 -33.89 -6.45 27.39
#